data_AF-A0A8H4Y3I4-F1
#
_entry.id   AF-A0A8H4Y3I4-F1
#
_cell.length_a   1.000
_cell.length_b   1.000
_cell.length_c   1.000
_cell.angle_alpha   90.00
_cell.angle_beta   90.00
_cell.angle_gamma   90.00
#
_symmetry.space_group_name_H-M   'P 1'
#
loop_
_entity.id
_entity.type
_entity.pdbx_description
1 polymer ?
#
loop_
_entity_poly.entity_id
_entity_poly.type
_entity_poly.pdbx_seq_one_letter_code
_entity_poly.pdbx_strand_id
1 'polypeptide(L)'
;MVAIDGIHNDWRHLLLPLAQQDELVMDAVLTVSAFHLHLNRLVSNVQSSRQQFNSLGNDFYVPDPYQLFGRTLQGLRKRQEFIHGDRAMQHSVLISLLLLITAGLVNGGSDFPLLLRMLESALDAIGGREGLGTGILAEFIMRELHKFRVYAAPHLGEETGLETISSQARTDQLFGCLNHCLQQYPEHAPVFSQVVDLVYQARDIYLQQVLSDQTSEFFDLDPVPSNPTSIARVQRFIGTLEQVPSNSPVAHILIWTTFVAASDAQLEEHKAFFEGVLRRHHARSGFGNLLKGIEALKRMWSRKPGERWTTLLPQTKVLVA
;
A
#
# COMPACT_ATOMS: atom_id res chain seq x y z
N MET A 1 5.71 0.06 4.72
CA MET A 1 4.76 0.64 5.69
C MET A 1 5.36 1.67 6.64
N VAL A 2 6.57 1.47 7.19
CA VAL A 2 7.33 2.53 7.88
C VAL A 2 8.10 3.36 6.86
N ALA A 3 8.23 4.68 7.00
CA ALA A 3 8.96 5.50 6.02
C ALA A 3 10.49 5.39 6.13
N ILE A 4 11.03 5.20 7.33
CA ILE A 4 12.46 4.95 7.58
C ILE A 4 12.54 3.86 8.65
N ASP A 5 13.28 2.79 8.37
CA ASP A 5 13.51 1.74 9.35
C ASP A 5 14.68 2.11 10.28
N GLY A 6 14.36 2.67 11.44
CA GLY A 6 15.33 3.09 12.45
C GLY A 6 14.78 2.98 13.87
N ILE A 7 15.35 3.76 14.79
CA ILE A 7 14.97 3.77 16.22
C ILE A 7 13.54 4.26 16.48
N HIS A 8 12.93 4.95 15.52
CA HIS A 8 11.55 5.44 15.58
C HIS A 8 10.57 4.56 14.80
N ASN A 9 10.93 3.31 14.50
CA ASN A 9 10.04 2.39 13.79
C ASN A 9 8.93 1.88 14.72
N ASP A 10 7.78 2.55 14.72
CA ASP A 10 6.61 2.17 15.54
C ASP A 10 6.08 0.76 15.26
N TRP A 11 6.25 0.23 14.05
CA TRP A 11 5.89 -1.16 13.76
C TRP A 11 6.71 -2.14 14.62
N ARG A 12 7.98 -1.82 14.89
CA ARG A 12 8.86 -2.61 15.77
C ARG A 12 8.58 -2.31 17.24
N HIS A 13 8.54 -1.02 17.59
CA HIS A 13 8.56 -0.59 18.99
C HIS A 13 7.18 -0.59 19.66
N LEU A 14 6.08 -0.59 18.90
CA LEU A 14 4.73 -0.74 19.44
C LEU A 14 4.20 -2.16 19.28
N LEU A 15 4.34 -2.77 18.10
CA LEU A 15 3.63 -4.03 17.83
C LEU A 15 4.32 -5.24 18.41
N LEU A 16 5.65 -5.29 18.46
CA LEU A 16 6.35 -6.45 19.03
C LEU A 16 6.11 -6.58 20.54
N PRO A 17 6.21 -5.50 21.35
CA PRO A 17 5.82 -5.59 22.76
C PRO A 17 4.35 -5.94 22.95
N LEU A 18 3.45 -5.40 22.11
CA LEU A 18 2.02 -5.73 22.18
C LEU A 18 1.76 -7.20 21.85
N ALA A 19 2.45 -7.75 20.84
CA ALA A 19 2.36 -9.17 20.48
C ALA A 19 2.79 -10.08 21.64
N GLN A 20 3.77 -9.67 22.47
CA GLN A 20 4.15 -10.45 23.65
C GLN A 20 3.07 -10.49 24.73
N GLN A 21 2.14 -9.52 24.73
CA GLN A 21 1.09 -9.39 25.74
C GLN A 21 -0.27 -9.90 25.25
N ASP A 22 -0.48 -9.95 23.93
CA ASP A 22 -1.76 -10.31 23.32
C ASP A 22 -1.59 -11.37 22.23
N GLU A 23 -2.19 -12.55 22.47
CA GLU A 23 -2.14 -13.71 21.56
C GLU A 23 -2.69 -13.42 20.16
N LEU A 24 -3.74 -12.59 20.05
CA LEU A 24 -4.31 -12.25 18.75
C LEU A 24 -3.33 -11.41 17.93
N VAL A 25 -2.65 -10.47 18.58
CA VAL A 25 -1.62 -9.64 17.92
C VAL A 25 -0.41 -10.50 17.55
N MET A 26 0.00 -11.44 18.41
CA MET A 26 1.06 -12.41 18.09
C MET A 26 0.71 -13.23 16.85
N ASP A 27 -0.48 -13.83 16.79
CA ASP A 27 -0.92 -14.63 15.65
C ASP A 27 -0.93 -13.79 14.35
N ALA A 28 -1.36 -12.53 14.43
CA ALA A 28 -1.35 -11.61 13.30
C ALA A 28 0.07 -11.28 12.83
N VAL A 29 1.00 -10.99 13.75
CA VAL A 29 2.43 -10.75 13.42
C VAL A 29 3.04 -12.00 12.78
N LEU A 30 2.85 -13.18 13.37
CA LEU A 30 3.35 -14.44 12.83
C LEU A 30 2.77 -14.74 11.45
N THR A 31 1.50 -14.42 11.22
CA THR A 31 0.87 -14.57 9.90
C THR A 31 1.58 -13.73 8.84
N VAL A 32 1.81 -12.43 9.10
CA VAL A 32 2.52 -11.54 8.18
C VAL A 32 3.93 -12.04 7.91
N SER A 33 4.67 -12.42 8.97
CA SER A 33 6.03 -12.95 8.86
C SER A 33 6.08 -14.26 8.06
N ALA A 34 5.16 -15.19 8.31
CA ALA A 34 5.12 -16.47 7.62
C ALA A 34 4.81 -16.30 6.12
N PHE A 35 3.90 -15.40 5.75
CA PHE A 35 3.66 -15.07 4.34
C PHE A 35 4.92 -14.50 3.68
N HIS A 36 5.59 -13.55 4.34
CA HIS A 36 6.80 -12.93 3.81
C HIS A 36 7.93 -13.95 3.61
N LEU A 37 8.19 -14.80 4.61
CA LEU A 37 9.22 -15.83 4.52
C LEU A 37 8.92 -16.87 3.44
N HIS A 38 7.68 -17.36 3.34
CA HIS A 38 7.30 -18.33 2.32
C HIS A 38 7.48 -17.80 0.91
N LEU A 39 7.03 -16.57 0.64
CA LEU A 39 7.16 -15.96 -0.69
C LEU A 39 8.61 -15.77 -1.08
N ASN A 40 9.44 -15.25 -0.17
CA ASN A 40 10.85 -15.03 -0.46
C ASN A 40 11.64 -16.34 -0.58
N ARG A 41 11.27 -17.40 0.14
CA ARG A 41 11.82 -18.75 -0.06
C ARG A 41 11.46 -19.30 -1.44
N LEU A 42 10.19 -19.18 -1.85
CA LEU A 42 9.77 -19.64 -3.19
C LEU A 42 10.52 -18.91 -4.30
N VAL A 43 10.67 -17.59 -4.20
CA VAL A 43 11.44 -16.79 -5.16
C VAL A 43 12.91 -17.22 -5.18
N SER A 44 13.53 -17.40 -4.01
CA SER A 44 14.94 -17.84 -3.90
C SER A 44 15.14 -19.24 -4.50
N ASN A 45 14.25 -20.19 -4.22
CA ASN A 45 14.32 -21.56 -4.75
C ASN A 45 14.14 -21.61 -6.28
N VAL A 46 13.31 -20.73 -6.85
CA VAL A 46 13.16 -20.60 -8.31
C VAL A 46 14.44 -20.02 -8.94
N GLN A 47 15.14 -19.11 -8.26
CA GLN A 47 16.42 -18.57 -8.73
C GLN A 47 17.58 -19.58 -8.58
N SER A 48 17.63 -20.33 -7.48
CA SER A 48 18.61 -21.40 -7.24
C SER A 48 18.42 -22.60 -8.18
N SER A 49 17.20 -22.88 -8.64
CA SER A 49 16.95 -23.89 -9.68
C SER A 49 17.61 -23.57 -11.03
N ARG A 50 18.11 -22.34 -11.23
CA ARG A 50 18.91 -21.94 -12.42
C ARG A 50 20.42 -21.95 -12.20
N GLN A 51 20.89 -22.13 -10.96
CA GLN A 51 22.32 -22.25 -10.62
C GLN A 51 22.49 -23.35 -9.58
N GLN A 52 22.93 -24.54 -10.02
CA GLN A 52 23.38 -25.61 -9.13
C GLN A 52 24.57 -25.13 -8.29
N PHE A 53 24.32 -24.60 -7.11
CA PHE A 53 25.33 -24.47 -6.07
C PHE A 53 24.71 -24.76 -4.70
N ASN A 54 25.34 -25.74 -4.04
CA ASN A 54 25.04 -26.21 -2.70
C ASN A 54 25.05 -25.04 -1.70
N SER A 55 23.92 -24.80 -1.03
CA SER A 55 23.91 -24.08 0.24
C SER A 55 23.41 -25.01 1.36
N LEU A 56 24.37 -25.45 2.16
CA LEU A 56 24.14 -26.01 3.49
C LEU A 56 23.48 -24.94 4.38
N GLY A 57 22.36 -25.30 5.01
CA GLY A 57 21.90 -24.71 6.28
C GLY A 57 20.85 -23.60 6.18
N ASN A 58 19.57 -23.97 6.28
CA ASN A 58 18.62 -23.39 7.26
C ASN A 58 17.22 -24.00 7.11
N ASP A 59 17.06 -25.26 7.55
CA ASP A 59 15.74 -25.89 7.80
C ASP A 59 15.09 -25.29 9.07
N PHE A 60 14.92 -23.97 9.11
CA PHE A 60 14.00 -23.37 10.06
C PHE A 60 12.58 -23.66 9.57
N TYR A 61 11.86 -24.49 10.33
CA TYR A 61 10.44 -24.71 10.13
C TYR A 61 9.71 -23.35 10.17
N VAL A 62 9.10 -22.95 9.05
CA VAL A 62 8.20 -21.80 9.00
C VAL A 62 6.80 -22.39 8.96
N PRO A 63 5.92 -22.08 9.94
CA PRO A 63 4.57 -22.58 9.95
C PRO A 63 3.80 -22.15 8.68
N ASP A 64 2.87 -22.99 8.23
CA ASP A 64 1.99 -22.66 7.11
C ASP A 64 1.26 -21.32 7.37
N PRO A 65 1.46 -20.30 6.51
CA PRO A 65 0.87 -18.99 6.73
C PRO A 65 -0.66 -19.02 6.72
N TYR A 66 -1.29 -19.97 6.02
CA TYR A 66 -2.75 -20.09 6.01
C TYR A 66 -3.30 -20.66 7.33
N GLN A 67 -2.53 -21.51 8.01
CA GLN A 67 -2.91 -21.97 9.36
C GLN A 67 -2.85 -20.82 10.37
N LEU A 68 -1.80 -20.00 10.33
CA LEU A 68 -1.65 -18.83 11.19
C LEU A 68 -2.73 -17.76 10.89
N PHE A 69 -3.02 -17.54 9.60
CA PHE A 69 -4.11 -16.66 9.19
C PHE A 69 -5.45 -17.17 9.71
N GLY A 70 -5.72 -18.47 9.62
CA GLY A 70 -6.92 -19.10 10.18
C GLY A 70 -7.05 -18.90 11.70
N ARG A 71 -5.95 -19.03 12.46
CA ARG A 71 -5.92 -18.75 13.91
C ARG A 71 -6.22 -17.27 14.20
N THR A 72 -5.61 -16.36 13.45
CA THR A 72 -5.86 -14.91 13.58
C THR A 72 -7.34 -14.59 13.35
N LEU A 73 -7.95 -15.15 12.30
CA LEU A 73 -9.38 -14.97 12.03
C LEU A 73 -10.26 -15.58 13.13
N GLN A 74 -9.87 -16.74 13.68
CA GLN A 74 -10.58 -17.34 14.81
C GLN A 74 -10.47 -16.45 16.06
N GLY A 75 -9.32 -15.87 16.33
CA GLY A 75 -9.11 -14.93 17.43
C GLY A 75 -9.96 -13.67 17.27
N LEU A 76 -10.04 -13.08 16.07
CA LEU A 76 -10.94 -11.97 15.77
C LEU A 76 -12.41 -12.35 16.04
N ARG A 77 -12.84 -13.53 15.59
CA ARG A 77 -14.21 -14.03 15.84
C ARG A 77 -14.52 -14.21 17.32
N LYS A 78 -13.58 -14.74 18.11
CA LYS A 78 -13.72 -14.86 19.58
C LYS A 78 -13.88 -13.50 20.26
N ARG A 79 -13.36 -12.43 19.66
CA ARG A 79 -13.42 -11.06 20.16
C ARG A 79 -14.49 -10.21 19.46
N GLN A 80 -15.52 -10.81 18.88
CA GLN A 80 -16.59 -10.08 18.19
C GLN A 80 -17.35 -9.09 19.08
N GLU A 81 -17.39 -9.32 20.40
CA GLU A 81 -18.02 -8.41 21.38
C GLU A 81 -17.06 -7.35 21.96
N PHE A 82 -15.92 -7.09 21.30
CA PHE A 82 -14.86 -6.18 21.77
C PHE A 82 -15.32 -4.75 22.10
N ILE A 83 -16.48 -4.32 21.61
CA ILE A 83 -17.07 -3.00 21.93
C ILE A 83 -17.20 -2.83 23.45
N HIS A 84 -17.59 -3.88 24.16
CA HIS A 84 -17.70 -3.89 25.63
C HIS A 84 -16.40 -4.28 26.33
N GLY A 85 -15.35 -4.59 25.56
CA GLY A 85 -14.02 -4.91 26.07
C GLY A 85 -13.30 -3.69 26.60
N ASP A 86 -12.18 -3.92 27.28
CA ASP A 86 -11.29 -2.84 27.66
C ASP A 86 -10.58 -2.23 26.42
N ARG A 87 -9.95 -1.09 26.63
CA ARG A 87 -9.24 -0.38 25.56
C ARG A 87 -8.11 -1.22 24.95
N ALA A 88 -7.44 -2.04 25.75
CA ALA A 88 -6.38 -2.91 25.28
C ALA A 88 -6.92 -3.94 24.27
N MET A 89 -8.04 -4.59 24.58
CA MET A 89 -8.74 -5.51 23.68
C MET A 89 -9.17 -4.82 22.38
N GLN A 90 -9.72 -3.60 22.47
CA GLN A 90 -10.12 -2.81 21.30
C GLN A 90 -8.92 -2.48 20.41
N HIS A 91 -7.82 -2.01 20.99
CA HIS A 91 -6.58 -1.73 20.26
C HIS A 91 -6.02 -2.99 19.60
N SER A 92 -6.01 -4.12 20.29
CA SER A 92 -5.54 -5.40 19.74
C SER A 92 -6.36 -5.85 18.52
N VAL A 93 -7.68 -5.66 18.53
CA VAL A 93 -8.53 -5.97 17.36
C VAL A 93 -8.16 -5.08 16.17
N LEU A 94 -8.06 -3.76 16.37
CA LEU A 94 -7.73 -2.81 15.30
C LEU A 94 -6.32 -3.04 14.73
N ILE A 95 -5.33 -3.28 15.60
CA ILE A 95 -3.95 -3.61 15.19
C ILE A 95 -3.91 -4.90 14.39
N SER A 96 -4.67 -5.92 14.81
CA SER A 96 -4.69 -7.20 14.11
C SER A 96 -5.30 -7.07 12.73
N LEU A 97 -6.35 -6.26 12.57
CA LEU A 97 -6.91 -5.94 11.26
C LEU A 97 -5.90 -5.17 10.37
N LEU A 98 -5.16 -4.20 10.92
CA LEU A 98 -4.08 -3.51 10.21
C LEU A 98 -2.97 -4.49 9.76
N LEU A 99 -2.57 -5.43 10.61
CA LEU A 99 -1.61 -6.48 10.28
C LEU A 99 -2.15 -7.42 9.20
N LEU A 100 -3.45 -7.75 9.19
CA LEU A 100 -4.04 -8.55 8.12
C LEU A 100 -4.08 -7.81 6.78
N ILE A 101 -4.37 -6.50 6.76
CA ILE A 101 -4.25 -5.67 5.54
C ILE A 101 -2.80 -5.71 5.04
N THR A 102 -1.84 -5.63 5.96
CA THR A 102 -0.40 -5.76 5.66
C THR A 102 -0.05 -7.13 5.09
N ALA A 103 -0.60 -8.21 5.64
CA ALA A 103 -0.44 -9.56 5.08
C ALA A 103 -0.93 -9.60 3.61
N GLY A 104 -2.02 -8.89 3.32
CA GLY A 104 -2.53 -8.67 1.96
C GLY A 104 -1.52 -7.96 1.04
N LEU A 105 -0.77 -6.97 1.52
CA LEU A 105 0.33 -6.37 0.76
C LEU A 105 1.47 -7.37 0.53
N VAL A 106 1.85 -8.10 1.57
CA VAL A 106 2.95 -9.07 1.52
C VAL A 106 2.67 -10.18 0.51
N ASN A 107 1.47 -10.76 0.50
CA ASN A 107 1.10 -11.85 -0.41
C ASN A 107 0.34 -11.42 -1.67
N GLY A 108 0.05 -10.12 -1.80
CA GLY A 108 -0.78 -9.56 -2.87
C GLY A 108 -2.21 -10.12 -2.88
N GLY A 109 -2.76 -10.42 -1.71
CA GLY A 109 -4.09 -10.99 -1.52
C GLY A 109 -5.21 -10.01 -1.88
N SER A 110 -6.38 -10.55 -2.22
CA SER A 110 -7.52 -9.77 -2.70
C SER A 110 -8.51 -9.30 -1.63
N ASP A 111 -8.26 -9.65 -0.37
CA ASP A 111 -9.21 -9.44 0.72
C ASP A 111 -9.07 -8.07 1.40
N PHE A 112 -8.14 -7.23 0.94
CA PHE A 112 -7.93 -5.90 1.52
C PHE A 112 -9.20 -5.03 1.58
N PRO A 113 -10.15 -5.05 0.60
CA PRO A 113 -11.36 -4.22 0.70
C PRO A 113 -12.23 -4.64 1.88
N LEU A 114 -12.34 -5.96 2.11
CA LEU A 114 -13.10 -6.51 3.23
C LEU A 114 -12.42 -6.17 4.55
N LEU A 115 -11.10 -6.38 4.64
CA LEU A 115 -10.33 -6.11 5.86
C LEU A 115 -10.33 -4.62 6.22
N LEU A 116 -10.21 -3.73 5.22
CA LEU A 116 -10.32 -2.29 5.44
C LEU A 116 -11.70 -1.91 5.95
N ARG A 117 -12.77 -2.42 5.32
CA ARG A 117 -14.14 -2.19 5.80
C ARG A 117 -14.35 -2.70 7.22
N MET A 118 -13.80 -3.87 7.56
CA MET A 118 -13.86 -4.41 8.93
C MET A 118 -13.13 -3.49 9.92
N LEU A 119 -11.96 -2.97 9.56
CA LEU A 119 -11.21 -2.03 10.38
C LEU A 119 -11.98 -0.72 10.60
N GLU A 120 -12.59 -0.18 9.55
CA GLU A 120 -13.40 1.04 9.63
C GLU A 120 -14.64 0.82 10.49
N SER A 121 -15.40 -0.25 10.25
CA SER A 121 -16.56 -0.59 11.07
C SER A 121 -16.19 -0.83 12.53
N ALA A 122 -15.03 -1.45 12.80
CA ALA A 122 -14.58 -1.68 14.16
C ALA A 122 -14.19 -0.36 14.87
N LEU A 123 -13.57 0.57 14.15
CA LEU A 123 -13.26 1.90 14.67
C LEU A 123 -14.54 2.70 14.95
N ASP A 124 -15.50 2.69 14.04
CA ASP A 124 -16.76 3.40 14.21
C ASP A 124 -17.56 2.83 15.39
N ALA A 125 -17.56 1.49 15.55
CA ALA A 125 -18.25 0.81 16.64
C ALA A 125 -17.74 1.17 18.04
N ILE A 126 -16.47 1.56 18.19
CA ILE A 126 -15.92 2.01 19.47
C ILE A 126 -16.10 3.51 19.70
N GLY A 127 -16.75 4.25 18.78
CA GLY A 127 -16.93 5.70 18.88
C GLY A 127 -15.93 6.51 18.05
N GLY A 128 -15.33 5.92 17.02
CA GLY A 128 -14.42 6.61 16.11
C GLY A 128 -13.12 7.05 16.80
N ARG A 129 -12.58 8.21 16.38
CA ARG A 129 -11.34 8.76 16.93
C ARG A 129 -11.44 9.08 18.42
N GLU A 130 -12.59 9.54 18.89
CA GLU A 130 -12.82 9.84 20.32
C GLU A 130 -12.81 8.56 21.15
N GLY A 131 -13.50 7.53 20.64
CA GLY A 131 -13.54 6.20 21.22
C GLY A 131 -12.19 5.49 21.32
N LEU A 132 -11.35 5.67 20.31
CA LEU A 132 -9.99 5.11 20.27
C LEU A 132 -9.10 5.62 21.42
N GLY A 133 -9.42 6.81 21.95
CA GLY A 133 -8.69 7.46 23.03
C GLY A 133 -7.43 8.19 22.55
N THR A 134 -6.58 8.55 23.51
CA THR A 134 -5.32 9.27 23.29
C THR A 134 -4.12 8.36 23.56
N GLY A 135 -2.97 8.71 22.98
CA GLY A 135 -1.69 8.03 23.19
C GLY A 135 -1.07 7.49 21.91
N ILE A 136 0.20 7.05 22.02
CA ILE A 136 1.04 6.67 20.88
C ILE A 136 0.43 5.56 20.01
N LEU A 137 -0.27 4.58 20.63
CA LEU A 137 -0.89 3.48 19.90
C LEU A 137 -2.14 3.92 19.13
N ALA A 138 -2.95 4.79 19.73
CA ALA A 138 -4.12 5.39 19.07
C ALA A 138 -3.68 6.27 17.88
N GLU A 139 -2.65 7.07 18.07
CA GLU A 139 -2.05 7.90 17.00
C GLU A 139 -1.47 7.03 15.87
N PHE A 140 -0.77 5.96 16.23
CA PHE A 140 -0.26 4.98 15.26
C PHE A 140 -1.39 4.36 14.43
N ILE A 141 -2.44 3.82 15.08
CA ILE A 141 -3.59 3.20 14.41
C ILE A 141 -4.23 4.19 13.42
N MET A 142 -4.49 5.42 13.85
CA MET A 142 -5.10 6.45 13.00
C MET A 142 -4.21 6.81 11.81
N ARG A 143 -2.89 6.93 12.04
CA ARG A 143 -1.92 7.26 11.00
C ARG A 143 -1.84 6.18 9.94
N GLU A 144 -1.81 4.90 10.34
CA GLU A 144 -1.82 3.78 9.40
C GLU A 144 -3.15 3.69 8.65
N LEU A 145 -4.29 3.84 9.33
CA LEU A 145 -5.60 3.84 8.70
C LEU A 145 -5.75 4.96 7.66
N HIS A 146 -5.29 6.18 7.96
CA HIS A 146 -5.35 7.29 7.01
C HIS A 146 -4.57 7.00 5.72
N LYS A 147 -3.38 6.40 5.81
CA LYS A 147 -2.62 5.97 4.62
C LYS A 147 -3.40 4.95 3.82
N PHE A 148 -3.92 3.91 4.48
CA PHE A 148 -4.66 2.86 3.80
C PHE A 148 -5.92 3.36 3.12
N ARG A 149 -6.65 4.31 3.72
CA ARG A 149 -7.80 4.95 3.08
C ARG A 149 -7.44 5.60 1.75
N VAL A 150 -6.38 6.40 1.74
CA VAL A 150 -5.93 7.09 0.51
C VAL A 150 -5.43 6.11 -0.53
N TYR A 151 -4.62 5.13 -0.11
CA TYR A 151 -4.05 4.15 -1.04
C TYR A 151 -5.12 3.22 -1.63
N ALA A 152 -6.08 2.79 -0.82
CA ALA A 152 -7.12 1.86 -1.22
C ALA A 152 -8.22 2.52 -2.04
N ALA A 153 -8.53 3.81 -1.83
CA ALA A 153 -9.70 4.44 -2.43
C ALA A 153 -9.81 4.25 -3.96
N PRO A 154 -8.76 4.49 -4.77
CA PRO A 154 -8.80 4.19 -6.22
C PRO A 154 -9.11 2.72 -6.57
N HIS A 155 -8.73 1.78 -5.69
CA HIS A 155 -8.98 0.35 -5.88
C HIS A 155 -10.35 -0.11 -5.35
N LEU A 156 -11.07 0.72 -4.59
CA LEU A 156 -12.43 0.41 -4.13
C LEU A 156 -13.48 0.81 -5.17
N GLY A 157 -13.22 1.88 -5.91
CA GLY A 157 -14.10 2.40 -6.93
C GLY A 157 -13.66 3.78 -7.40
N GLU A 158 -14.06 4.17 -8.60
CA GLU A 158 -13.68 5.47 -9.16
C GLU A 158 -14.31 6.63 -8.38
N GLU A 159 -15.58 6.49 -7.97
CA GLU A 159 -16.30 7.48 -7.14
C GLU A 159 -15.59 7.66 -5.79
N THR A 160 -15.35 6.55 -5.07
CA THR A 160 -14.61 6.57 -3.78
C THR A 160 -13.20 7.15 -3.95
N GLY A 161 -12.52 6.81 -5.03
CA GLY A 161 -11.22 7.37 -5.39
C GLY A 161 -11.30 8.87 -5.65
N LEU A 162 -12.29 9.35 -6.41
CA LEU A 162 -12.48 10.77 -6.69
C LEU A 162 -12.74 11.57 -5.41
N GLU A 163 -13.67 11.12 -4.57
CA GLU A 163 -14.00 11.76 -3.29
C GLU A 163 -12.77 11.84 -2.38
N THR A 164 -12.01 10.75 -2.28
CA THR A 164 -10.85 10.68 -1.39
C THR A 164 -9.66 11.48 -1.91
N ILE A 165 -9.30 11.32 -3.19
CA ILE A 165 -8.12 11.93 -3.79
C ILE A 165 -8.33 13.43 -4.06
N SER A 166 -9.55 13.88 -4.35
CA SER A 166 -9.84 15.32 -4.51
C SER A 166 -9.81 16.06 -3.17
N SER A 167 -10.10 15.39 -2.05
CA SER A 167 -10.19 15.99 -0.72
C SER A 167 -8.83 16.49 -0.19
N GLN A 168 -8.75 17.79 0.09
CA GLN A 168 -7.58 18.38 0.75
C GLN A 168 -7.39 17.80 2.15
N ALA A 169 -8.47 17.60 2.92
CA ALA A 169 -8.38 17.04 4.27
C ALA A 169 -7.78 15.61 4.28
N ARG A 170 -8.12 14.78 3.29
CA ARG A 170 -7.53 13.43 3.13
C ARG A 170 -6.06 13.50 2.72
N THR A 171 -5.72 14.46 1.86
CA THR A 171 -4.35 14.73 1.46
C THR A 171 -3.49 15.18 2.65
N ASP A 172 -4.02 16.07 3.50
CA ASP A 172 -3.35 16.51 4.72
C ASP A 172 -3.18 15.36 5.72
N GLN A 173 -4.14 14.43 5.81
CA GLN A 173 -4.03 13.21 6.61
C GLN A 173 -2.89 12.28 6.12
N LEU A 174 -2.74 12.12 4.81
CA LEU A 174 -1.61 11.39 4.23
C LEU A 174 -0.28 12.08 4.59
N PHE A 175 -0.22 13.40 4.43
CA PHE A 175 0.96 14.19 4.79
C PHE A 175 1.24 14.22 6.29
N GLY A 176 0.24 14.05 7.16
CA GLY A 176 0.45 13.90 8.59
C GLY A 176 1.42 12.77 8.93
N CYS A 177 1.42 11.69 8.14
CA CYS A 177 2.36 10.58 8.28
C CYS A 177 3.78 10.96 7.88
N LEU A 178 3.91 11.69 6.77
CA LEU A 178 5.19 12.16 6.24
C LEU A 178 5.81 13.21 7.15
N ASN A 179 5.01 14.15 7.65
CA ASN A 179 5.41 15.18 8.59
C ASN A 179 5.88 14.57 9.92
N HIS A 180 5.17 13.57 10.43
CA HIS A 180 5.61 12.85 11.63
C HIS A 180 6.99 12.21 11.42
N CYS A 181 7.23 11.59 10.26
CA CYS A 181 8.54 11.01 9.95
C CYS A 181 9.63 12.08 9.82
N LEU A 182 9.34 13.19 9.14
CA LEU A 182 10.26 14.31 8.98
C LEU A 182 10.66 14.93 10.32
N GLN A 183 9.75 15.00 11.29
CA GLN A 183 10.06 15.47 12.65
C GLN A 183 11.09 14.56 13.35
N GLN A 184 11.08 13.25 13.06
CA GLN A 184 12.03 12.30 13.63
C GLN A 184 13.36 12.26 12.87
N TYR A 185 13.36 12.62 11.58
CA TYR A 185 14.54 12.58 10.70
C TYR A 185 14.66 13.86 9.83
N PRO A 186 14.94 15.02 10.44
CA PRO A 186 15.00 16.30 9.73
C PRO A 186 16.09 16.37 8.66
N GLU A 187 17.13 15.56 8.74
CA GLU A 187 18.20 15.43 7.76
C GLU A 187 17.69 15.00 6.37
N HIS A 188 16.51 14.38 6.30
CA HIS A 188 15.88 13.96 5.05
C HIS A 188 14.94 15.00 4.43
N ALA A 189 14.85 16.22 4.99
CA ALA A 189 13.95 17.28 4.51
C ALA A 189 14.00 17.53 2.99
N PRO A 190 15.17 17.58 2.32
CA PRO A 190 15.23 17.79 0.87
C PRO A 190 14.59 16.66 0.06
N VAL A 191 14.64 15.42 0.55
CA VAL A 191 14.02 14.28 -0.14
C VAL A 191 12.53 14.23 0.18
N PHE A 192 12.13 14.62 1.39
CA PHE A 192 10.70 14.71 1.74
C PHE A 192 9.95 15.75 0.91
N SER A 193 10.57 16.88 0.56
CA SER A 193 9.93 17.86 -0.34
C SER A 193 9.68 17.27 -1.74
N GLN A 194 10.61 16.46 -2.26
CA GLN A 194 10.41 15.72 -3.51
C GLN A 194 9.30 14.67 -3.40
N VAL A 195 9.20 13.97 -2.26
CA VAL A 195 8.11 13.02 -2.00
C VAL A 195 6.76 13.74 -2.02
N VAL A 196 6.66 14.92 -1.40
CA VAL A 196 5.43 15.72 -1.40
C VAL A 196 5.05 16.13 -2.82
N ASP A 197 6.00 16.60 -3.62
CA ASP A 197 5.76 16.94 -5.03
C ASP A 197 5.27 15.71 -5.83
N LEU A 198 5.90 14.55 -5.68
CA LEU A 198 5.47 13.31 -6.33
C LEU A 198 4.06 12.86 -5.90
N VAL A 199 3.68 13.05 -4.64
CA VAL A 199 2.31 12.77 -4.17
C VAL A 199 1.30 13.68 -4.88
N TYR A 200 1.58 14.98 -4.98
CA TYR A 200 0.72 15.91 -5.70
C TYR A 200 0.65 15.60 -7.20
N GLN A 201 1.77 15.27 -7.84
CA GLN A 201 1.77 14.88 -9.25
C GLN A 201 0.97 13.59 -9.51
N ALA A 202 1.08 12.58 -8.63
CA ALA A 202 0.27 11.36 -8.73
C ALA A 202 -1.23 11.65 -8.55
N ARG A 203 -1.59 12.50 -7.59
CA ARG A 203 -2.97 13.00 -7.41
C ARG A 203 -3.50 13.67 -8.67
N ASP A 204 -2.72 14.58 -9.25
CA ASP A 204 -3.11 15.30 -10.47
C ASP A 204 -3.28 14.34 -11.65
N ILE A 205 -2.38 13.36 -11.80
CA ILE A 205 -2.50 12.30 -12.83
C ILE A 205 -3.82 11.53 -12.66
N TYR A 206 -4.13 11.08 -11.44
CA TYR A 206 -5.38 10.36 -11.15
C TYR A 206 -6.62 11.20 -11.46
N LEU A 207 -6.68 12.44 -10.96
CA LEU A 207 -7.84 13.32 -11.11
C LEU A 207 -8.09 13.71 -12.57
N GLN A 208 -7.04 13.99 -13.34
CA GLN A 208 -7.18 14.31 -14.76
C GLN A 208 -7.74 13.14 -15.56
N GLN A 209 -7.40 11.90 -15.19
CA GLN A 209 -7.98 10.72 -15.82
C GLN A 209 -9.44 10.51 -15.42
N VAL A 210 -9.79 10.72 -14.15
CA VAL A 210 -11.19 10.55 -13.71
C VAL A 210 -12.10 11.59 -14.37
N LEU A 211 -11.63 12.83 -14.51
CA LEU A 211 -12.42 13.95 -15.02
C LEU A 211 -12.48 14.02 -16.56
N SER A 212 -11.68 13.25 -17.29
CA SER A 212 -11.61 13.34 -18.76
C SER A 212 -12.92 12.98 -19.46
N ASP A 213 -13.78 12.15 -18.84
CA ASP A 213 -15.05 11.69 -19.42
C ASP A 213 -16.18 12.74 -19.42
N GLN A 214 -16.05 13.88 -18.72
CA GLN A 214 -17.06 14.93 -18.80
C GLN A 214 -17.09 15.69 -20.15
N THR A 215 -16.20 15.35 -21.09
CA THR A 215 -16.10 16.01 -22.40
C THR A 215 -16.23 15.09 -23.62
N SER A 216 -16.19 13.76 -23.43
CA SER A 216 -16.22 12.80 -24.54
C SER A 216 -17.61 12.29 -24.93
N GLU A 217 -18.67 12.56 -24.15
CA GLU A 217 -20.05 12.20 -24.52
C GLU A 217 -20.61 13.00 -25.72
N PHE A 218 -19.88 14.02 -26.22
CA PHE A 218 -20.36 14.93 -27.27
C PHE A 218 -19.78 14.68 -28.67
N PHE A 219 -18.73 13.89 -28.82
CA PHE A 219 -18.09 13.71 -30.13
C PHE A 219 -17.73 12.24 -30.39
N ASP A 220 -18.48 11.61 -31.32
CA ASP A 220 -18.09 10.38 -32.02
C ASP A 220 -16.83 10.66 -32.84
N LEU A 221 -15.66 10.60 -32.21
CA LEU A 221 -14.38 10.69 -32.89
C LEU A 221 -13.59 9.39 -32.69
N ASP A 222 -12.91 9.02 -33.77
CA ASP A 222 -11.93 7.95 -33.93
C ASP A 222 -11.00 7.74 -32.71
N PRO A 223 -10.34 6.56 -32.59
CA PRO A 223 -9.58 6.18 -31.40
C PRO A 223 -8.64 7.31 -30.97
N VAL A 224 -8.81 7.78 -29.73
CA VAL A 224 -8.04 8.91 -29.18
C VAL A 224 -6.55 8.64 -29.38
N PRO A 225 -5.85 9.42 -30.23
CA PRO A 225 -4.41 9.34 -30.34
C PRO A 225 -3.77 9.70 -29.00
N SER A 226 -2.52 9.27 -28.78
CA SER A 226 -1.71 9.59 -27.60
C SER A 226 -2.05 10.96 -26.99
N ASN A 227 -2.49 11.00 -25.73
CA ASN A 227 -2.86 12.26 -25.09
C ASN A 227 -1.56 12.99 -24.69
N PRO A 228 -1.14 14.06 -25.42
CA PRO A 228 0.15 14.69 -25.20
C PRO A 228 0.26 15.29 -23.78
N THR A 229 -0.87 15.64 -23.16
CA THR A 229 -0.90 16.14 -21.78
C THR A 229 -0.65 15.04 -20.75
N SER A 230 -1.13 13.81 -20.99
CA SER A 230 -0.85 12.64 -20.16
C SER A 230 0.64 12.28 -20.22
N ILE A 231 1.20 12.22 -21.44
CA ILE A 231 2.64 11.98 -21.65
C ILE A 231 3.48 13.03 -20.92
N ALA A 232 3.14 14.31 -21.02
CA ALA A 232 3.87 15.38 -20.33
C ALA A 232 3.79 15.28 -18.80
N ARG A 233 2.62 14.93 -18.24
CA ARG A 233 2.46 14.70 -16.79
C ARG A 233 3.31 13.54 -16.30
N VAL A 234 3.28 12.42 -17.00
CA VAL A 234 4.09 11.23 -16.68
C VAL A 234 5.58 11.54 -16.82
N GLN A 235 5.99 12.26 -17.86
CA GLN A 235 7.39 12.66 -18.05
C GLN A 235 7.89 13.56 -16.91
N ARG A 236 7.06 14.51 -16.45
CA ARG A 236 7.38 15.35 -15.29
C ARG A 236 7.53 14.51 -14.02
N PHE A 237 6.64 13.55 -13.81
CA PHE A 237 6.71 12.62 -12.68
C PHE A 237 8.03 11.82 -12.70
N ILE A 238 8.40 11.27 -13.85
CA ILE A 238 9.66 10.54 -14.04
C ILE A 238 10.85 11.44 -13.69
N GLY A 239 10.92 12.65 -14.27
CA GLY A 239 12.02 13.57 -14.01
C GLY A 239 12.14 14.01 -12.55
N THR A 240 11.01 14.06 -11.81
CA THR A 240 11.00 14.33 -10.36
C THR A 240 11.46 13.10 -9.57
N LEU A 241 11.00 11.91 -9.95
CA LEU A 241 11.34 10.64 -9.29
C LEU A 241 12.82 10.30 -9.44
N GLU A 242 13.44 10.61 -10.58
CA GLU A 242 14.87 10.39 -10.81
C GLU A 242 15.78 11.24 -9.90
N GLN A 243 15.26 12.35 -9.35
CA GLN A 243 15.98 13.16 -8.37
C GLN A 243 15.99 12.54 -6.97
N VAL A 244 15.09 11.58 -6.70
CA VAL A 244 15.08 10.83 -5.44
C VAL A 244 16.14 9.73 -5.53
N PRO A 245 17.16 9.72 -4.65
CA PRO A 245 18.20 8.70 -4.70
C PRO A 245 17.60 7.30 -4.60
N SER A 246 17.99 6.40 -5.50
CA SER A 246 17.42 5.05 -5.52
C SER A 246 17.66 4.28 -4.23
N ASN A 247 18.71 4.58 -3.46
CA ASN A 247 19.04 4.01 -2.14
C ASN A 247 18.46 4.80 -0.96
N SER A 248 17.65 5.83 -1.24
CA SER A 248 17.03 6.65 -0.19
C SER A 248 16.18 5.77 0.73
N PRO A 249 16.30 5.93 2.06
CA PRO A 249 15.53 5.15 3.02
C PRO A 249 14.03 5.43 2.92
N VAL A 250 13.62 6.57 2.33
CA VAL A 250 12.22 6.94 2.16
C VAL A 250 11.62 6.47 0.82
N ALA A 251 12.43 5.95 -0.10
CA ALA A 251 11.98 5.69 -1.48
C ALA A 251 10.77 4.73 -1.57
N HIS A 252 10.64 3.75 -0.67
CA HIS A 252 9.53 2.79 -0.74
C HIS A 252 8.18 3.39 -0.36
N ILE A 253 8.10 4.59 0.23
CA ILE A 253 6.79 5.25 0.44
C ILE A 253 6.19 5.77 -0.87
N LEU A 254 7.00 5.81 -1.93
CA LEU A 254 6.58 6.21 -3.27
C LEU A 254 6.01 5.04 -4.09
N ILE A 255 5.84 3.84 -3.53
CA ILE A 255 5.31 2.70 -4.26
C ILE A 255 3.93 3.02 -4.84
N TRP A 256 3.01 3.53 -4.01
CA TRP A 256 1.66 3.88 -4.45
C TRP A 256 1.68 5.03 -5.48
N THR A 257 2.43 6.10 -5.22
CA THR A 257 2.52 7.25 -6.15
C THR A 257 3.11 6.83 -7.50
N THR A 258 4.14 5.99 -7.48
CA THR A 258 4.76 5.41 -8.67
C THR A 258 3.77 4.54 -9.43
N PHE A 259 2.99 3.71 -8.75
CA PHE A 259 1.98 2.86 -9.38
C PHE A 259 0.86 3.68 -10.04
N VAL A 260 0.40 4.75 -9.38
CA VAL A 260 -0.60 5.68 -9.95
C VAL A 260 -0.06 6.35 -11.21
N ALA A 261 1.15 6.92 -11.16
CA ALA A 261 1.77 7.53 -12.33
C ALA A 261 2.00 6.53 -13.48
N ALA A 262 2.44 5.31 -13.13
CA ALA A 262 2.65 4.23 -14.09
C ALA A 262 1.36 3.81 -14.79
N SER A 263 0.21 3.88 -14.13
CA SER A 263 -1.08 3.50 -14.70
C SER A 263 -1.47 4.39 -15.89
N ASP A 264 -1.02 5.64 -15.88
CA ASP A 264 -1.26 6.61 -16.96
C ASP A 264 -0.20 6.55 -18.08
N ALA A 265 0.85 5.73 -17.94
CA ALA A 265 1.92 5.62 -18.93
C ALA A 265 1.42 5.10 -20.29
N GLN A 266 1.76 5.83 -21.36
CA GLN A 266 1.36 5.51 -22.74
C GLN A 266 2.54 5.05 -23.60
N LEU A 267 3.73 5.64 -23.38
CA LEU A 267 4.95 5.33 -24.13
C LEU A 267 5.64 4.07 -23.59
N GLU A 268 6.20 3.25 -24.47
CA GLU A 268 6.91 2.02 -24.07
C GLU A 268 8.12 2.31 -23.15
N GLU A 269 8.81 3.43 -23.35
CA GLU A 269 9.89 3.88 -22.48
C GLU A 269 9.42 4.19 -21.06
N HIS A 270 8.25 4.83 -20.89
CA HIS A 270 7.65 5.10 -19.58
C HIS A 270 7.25 3.78 -18.90
N LYS A 271 6.61 2.88 -19.64
CA LYS A 271 6.19 1.55 -19.14
C LYS A 271 7.40 0.76 -18.64
N ALA A 272 8.46 0.69 -19.44
CA ALA A 272 9.70 0.01 -19.08
C ALA A 272 10.38 0.64 -17.85
N PHE A 273 10.41 1.98 -17.77
CA PHE A 273 10.93 2.70 -16.61
C PHE A 273 10.20 2.32 -15.32
N PHE A 274 8.86 2.41 -15.30
CA PHE A 274 8.07 2.12 -14.11
C PHE A 274 8.11 0.65 -13.71
N GLU A 275 8.09 -0.28 -14.69
CA GLU A 275 8.29 -1.70 -14.40
C GLU A 275 9.65 -1.92 -13.73
N GLY A 276 10.70 -1.27 -14.22
CA GLY A 276 12.03 -1.29 -13.59
C GLY A 276 12.03 -0.76 -12.15
N VAL A 277 11.35 0.36 -11.89
CA VAL A 277 11.23 0.95 -10.54
C VAL A 277 10.52 -0.02 -9.58
N LEU A 278 9.35 -0.53 -9.96
CA LEU A 278 8.56 -1.44 -9.11
C LEU A 278 9.28 -2.77 -8.87
N ARG A 279 10.02 -3.29 -9.86
CA ARG A 279 10.87 -4.47 -9.68
C ARG A 279 12.01 -4.23 -8.70
N ARG A 280 12.60 -3.03 -8.67
CA ARG A 280 13.61 -2.68 -7.66
C ARG A 280 13.01 -2.61 -6.25
N HIS A 281 11.80 -2.06 -6.10
CA HIS A 281 11.10 -2.09 -4.81
C HIS A 281 10.81 -3.53 -4.37
N HIS A 282 10.35 -4.39 -5.29
CA HIS A 282 10.12 -5.80 -5.02
C HIS A 282 11.40 -6.52 -4.59
N ALA A 283 12.52 -6.31 -5.29
CA ALA A 283 13.79 -6.92 -4.95
C ALA A 283 14.27 -6.57 -3.53
N ARG A 284 13.85 -5.41 -3.00
CA ARG A 284 14.20 -4.98 -1.64
C ARG A 284 13.21 -5.43 -0.57
N SER A 285 11.90 -5.34 -0.84
CA SER A 285 10.87 -5.63 0.15
C SER A 285 10.45 -7.09 0.16
N GLY A 286 10.50 -7.77 -0.99
CA GLY A 286 9.94 -9.10 -1.18
C GLY A 286 8.41 -9.15 -1.17
N PHE A 287 7.73 -8.01 -1.33
CA PHE A 287 6.26 -7.94 -1.25
C PHE A 287 5.61 -8.35 -2.57
N GLY A 288 4.81 -9.42 -2.53
CA GLY A 288 4.16 -10.00 -3.70
C GLY A 288 3.15 -9.07 -4.38
N ASN A 289 2.59 -8.08 -3.68
CA ASN A 289 1.70 -7.09 -4.29
C ASN A 289 2.36 -6.30 -5.42
N LEU A 290 3.69 -6.09 -5.38
CA LEU A 290 4.41 -5.34 -6.40
C LEU A 290 4.45 -6.08 -7.74
N LEU A 291 4.70 -7.40 -7.71
CA LEU A 291 4.67 -8.22 -8.92
C LEU A 291 3.25 -8.30 -9.49
N LYS A 292 2.24 -8.49 -8.64
CA LYS A 292 0.84 -8.48 -9.09
C LYS A 292 0.42 -7.09 -9.60
N GLY A 293 0.95 -6.02 -9.01
CA GLY A 293 0.79 -4.65 -9.46
C GLY A 293 1.37 -4.42 -10.86
N ILE A 294 2.56 -4.94 -11.14
CA ILE A 294 3.14 -4.92 -12.49
C ILE A 294 2.23 -5.64 -13.50
N GLU A 295 1.69 -6.81 -13.14
CA GLU A 295 0.74 -7.52 -14.01
C GLU A 295 -0.62 -6.80 -14.14
N ALA A 296 -1.01 -5.98 -13.15
CA ALA A 296 -2.14 -5.07 -13.28
C ALA A 296 -1.83 -3.91 -14.24
N LEU A 297 -0.65 -3.31 -14.15
CA LEU A 297 -0.21 -2.24 -15.06
C LEU A 297 -0.18 -2.72 -16.52
N LYS A 298 0.35 -3.91 -16.78
CA LYS A 298 0.36 -4.47 -18.15
C LYS A 298 -1.05 -4.62 -18.74
N ARG A 299 -2.03 -5.01 -17.91
CA ARG A 299 -3.43 -5.05 -18.30
C ARG A 299 -3.98 -3.65 -18.57
N MET A 300 -3.68 -2.67 -17.71
CA MET A 300 -4.07 -1.27 -17.90
C MET A 300 -3.44 -0.64 -19.14
N TRP A 301 -2.18 -0.97 -19.48
CA TRP A 301 -1.52 -0.49 -20.69
C TRP A 301 -2.06 -1.13 -21.97
N SER A 302 -2.72 -2.29 -21.83
CA SER A 302 -3.35 -3.05 -22.92
C SER A 302 -4.88 -2.83 -22.97
N ARG A 303 -5.38 -1.79 -22.29
CA ARG A 303 -6.81 -1.43 -22.24
C ARG A 303 -7.36 -1.08 -23.61
N LYS A 304 -8.67 -1.17 -23.78
CA LYS A 304 -9.32 -0.80 -25.04
C LYS A 304 -9.16 0.71 -25.30
N PRO A 305 -9.12 1.16 -26.57
CA PRO A 305 -9.20 2.59 -26.88
C PRO A 305 -10.44 3.22 -26.22
N GLY A 306 -10.27 4.36 -25.57
CA GLY A 306 -11.34 5.04 -24.82
C GLY A 306 -11.62 4.49 -23.41
N GLU A 307 -11.09 3.32 -23.05
CA GLU A 307 -11.21 2.80 -21.69
C GLU A 307 -10.20 3.52 -20.76
N ARG A 308 -10.67 3.98 -19.60
CA ARG A 308 -9.82 4.63 -18.60
C ARG A 308 -9.21 3.59 -17.67
N TRP A 309 -7.93 3.75 -17.34
CA TRP A 309 -7.27 2.82 -16.41
C TRP A 309 -7.87 2.87 -14.99
N THR A 310 -8.52 3.98 -14.63
CA THR A 310 -9.19 4.18 -13.34
C THR A 310 -10.39 3.23 -13.16
N THR A 311 -11.09 2.86 -14.23
CA THR A 311 -12.21 1.88 -14.18
C THR A 311 -11.73 0.44 -14.07
N LEU A 312 -10.47 0.18 -14.45
CA LEU A 312 -9.82 -1.13 -14.36
C LEU A 312 -9.21 -1.38 -12.96
N LEU A 313 -8.89 -0.33 -12.20
CA LEU A 313 -8.26 -0.44 -10.88
C LEU A 313 -9.03 -1.36 -9.90
N PRO A 314 -10.36 -1.23 -9.72
CA PRO A 314 -11.09 -2.08 -8.78
C PRO A 314 -11.08 -3.56 -9.16
N GLN A 315 -10.92 -3.86 -10.45
CA GLN A 315 -10.88 -5.22 -10.98
C GLN A 315 -9.56 -5.92 -10.66
N THR A 316 -8.50 -5.16 -10.38
CA THR A 316 -7.19 -5.72 -10.05
C THR A 316 -7.20 -6.46 -8.72
N LYS A 317 -8.05 -6.03 -7.78
CA LYS A 317 -8.14 -6.54 -6.40
C LYS A 317 -6.78 -6.68 -5.72
N VAL A 318 -5.81 -5.83 -6.03
CA VAL A 318 -4.48 -5.84 -5.41
C VAL A 318 -4.17 -4.42 -4.98
N LEU A 319 -3.89 -4.24 -3.69
CA LEU A 319 -3.43 -2.98 -3.16
C LEU A 319 -1.92 -2.85 -3.38
N VAL A 320 -1.51 -1.84 -4.14
CA VAL A 320 -0.10 -1.55 -4.44
C VAL A 320 0.35 -0.35 -3.60
N ALA A 321 1.03 -0.63 -2.49
CA ALA A 321 1.48 0.34 -1.50
C ALA A 321 2.66 -0.19 -0.68
#